data_AF-A0A1G1D4U5-F1
#
_entry.id   AF-A0A1G1D4U5-F1
#
_cell.length_a   1.000
_cell.length_b   1.000
_cell.length_c   1.000
_cell.angle_alpha   90.00
_cell.angle_beta   90.00
_cell.angle_gamma   90.00
#
_symmetry.space_group_name_H-M   'P 1'
#
loop_
_entity.id
_entity.type
_entity.pdbx_description
1 polymer ?
#
loop_
_entity_poly.entity_id
_entity_poly.type
_entity_poly.pdbx_seq_one_letter_code
_entity_poly.pdbx_strand_id
1 'polypeptide(L)'
;MELPKVSLLVTGDSGIMHIACGLGTPTVSLFGPGIENKWAPKGKNHIIINKRLFCSPCTKFGYTPSCPRDAECMRLITVDEVEDAVLKLLKISEG
;
A
#
# COMPACT_ATOMS: atom_id res chain seq x y z
N MET A 1 2.06 28.37 -8.25
CA MET A 1 1.68 27.06 -8.81
C MET A 1 1.44 26.14 -7.63
N GLU A 2 0.19 26.04 -7.17
CA GLU A 2 -0.16 25.07 -6.14
C GLU A 2 -0.36 23.72 -6.82
N LEU A 3 0.32 22.68 -6.32
CA LEU A 3 0.08 21.32 -6.77
C LEU A 3 -1.34 20.91 -6.33
N PRO A 4 -2.12 20.22 -7.18
CA PRO A 4 -3.44 19.75 -6.80
C PRO A 4 -3.33 18.89 -5.53
N LYS A 5 -4.13 19.23 -4.52
CA LYS A 5 -4.11 18.55 -3.22
C LYS A 5 -4.77 17.18 -3.37
N VAL A 6 -4.00 16.12 -3.16
CA VAL A 6 -4.50 14.74 -3.13
C VAL A 6 -5.01 14.43 -1.73
N SER A 7 -6.27 14.04 -1.60
CA SER A 7 -6.86 13.69 -0.30
C SER A 7 -6.39 12.34 0.23
N LEU A 8 -6.05 11.41 -0.66
CA LEU A 8 -5.58 10.06 -0.34
C LEU A 8 -4.89 9.43 -1.56
N LEU A 9 -3.87 8.60 -1.36
CA LEU A 9 -3.22 7.82 -2.41
C LEU A 9 -3.42 6.32 -2.20
N VAL A 10 -3.95 5.63 -3.21
CA VAL A 10 -3.92 4.15 -3.29
C VAL A 10 -2.72 3.75 -4.16
N THR A 11 -1.84 2.89 -3.66
CA THR A 11 -0.59 2.53 -4.35
C THR A 11 -0.10 1.14 -3.95
N GLY A 12 0.66 0.48 -4.81
CA GLY A 12 1.53 -0.63 -4.38
C GLY A 12 2.77 -0.13 -3.61
N ASP A 13 3.60 -1.07 -3.16
CA ASP A 13 4.95 -0.80 -2.61
C ASP A 13 5.85 -0.15 -3.67
N SER A 14 5.89 1.19 -3.69
CA SER A 14 6.64 1.99 -4.67
C SER A 14 7.16 3.30 -4.05
N GLY A 15 8.10 3.96 -4.73
CA GLY A 15 8.64 5.26 -4.28
C GLY A 15 7.56 6.35 -4.08
N ILE A 16 6.48 6.31 -4.86
CA ILE A 16 5.39 7.30 -4.78
C ILE A 16 4.66 7.22 -3.43
N MET A 17 4.54 6.02 -2.86
CA MET A 17 4.02 5.82 -1.51
C MET A 17 4.82 6.63 -0.49
N HIS A 18 6.16 6.57 -0.54
CA HIS A 18 7.03 7.29 0.37
C HIS A 18 6.94 8.81 0.20
N ILE A 19 6.81 9.29 -1.05
CA ILE A 19 6.60 10.71 -1.34
C ILE A 19 5.29 11.19 -0.71
N ALA A 20 4.19 10.45 -0.91
CA ALA A 20 2.90 10.79 -0.32
C ALA A 20 2.95 10.85 1.21
N CYS A 21 3.64 9.89 1.84
CA CYS A 21 3.87 9.89 3.29
C CYS A 21 4.67 11.11 3.75
N GLY A 22 5.73 11.48 3.03
CA GLY A 22 6.54 12.67 3.32
C GLY A 22 5.75 13.98 3.20
N LEU A 23 4.73 14.00 2.35
CA LEU A 23 3.80 15.13 2.18
C LEU A 23 2.60 15.08 3.14
N GLY A 24 2.53 14.10 4.04
CA GLY A 24 1.41 13.92 4.96
C GLY A 24 0.10 13.47 4.30
N THR A 25 0.15 13.01 3.05
CA THR A 25 -1.02 12.48 2.34
C THR A 25 -1.32 11.06 2.85
N PRO A 26 -2.55 10.76 3.32
CA PRO A 26 -2.95 9.41 3.71
C PRO A 26 -2.74 8.40 2.58
N THR A 27 -2.36 7.17 2.92
CA THR A 27 -2.12 6.12 1.91
C THR A 27 -2.83 4.83 2.23
N VAL A 28 -3.38 4.18 1.20
CA VAL A 28 -3.73 2.75 1.21
C VAL A 28 -2.69 2.02 0.37
N SER A 29 -1.81 1.28 1.04
CA SER A 29 -0.64 0.65 0.42
C SER A 29 -0.83 -0.85 0.27
N LEU A 30 -0.76 -1.35 -0.97
CA LEU A 30 -0.96 -2.76 -1.30
C LEU A 30 0.38 -3.48 -1.32
N PHE A 31 0.52 -4.49 -0.46
CA PHE A 31 1.72 -5.30 -0.32
C PHE A 31 1.46 -6.77 -0.67
N GLY A 32 2.47 -7.38 -1.29
CA GLY A 32 2.49 -8.79 -1.63
C GLY A 32 3.93 -9.26 -1.83
N PRO A 33 4.61 -8.91 -2.93
CA PRO A 33 6.01 -9.29 -3.12
C PRO A 33 6.97 -8.55 -2.16
N GLY A 34 6.69 -7.27 -1.93
CA GLY A 34 7.54 -6.34 -1.17
C GLY A 34 7.56 -6.60 0.35
N ILE A 35 8.62 -6.10 1.00
CA ILE A 35 8.89 -6.36 2.42
C ILE A 35 8.13 -5.32 3.27
N GLU A 36 6.89 -5.64 3.65
CA GLU A 36 6.02 -4.78 4.48
C GLU A 36 6.75 -4.25 5.73
N ASN A 37 7.36 -5.12 6.53
CA ASN A 37 8.04 -4.73 7.77
C ASN A 37 9.19 -3.74 7.57
N LYS A 38 9.72 -3.61 6.35
CA LYS A 38 10.82 -2.70 6.02
C LYS A 38 10.32 -1.38 5.41
N TRP A 39 9.35 -1.45 4.51
CA TRP A 39 8.98 -0.34 3.64
C TRP A 39 7.59 0.24 3.91
N ALA A 40 6.74 -0.45 4.67
CA ALA A 40 5.40 0.05 4.94
C ALA A 40 5.44 1.44 5.60
N PRO A 41 4.50 2.32 5.22
CA PRO A 41 4.39 3.65 5.77
C PRO A 41 4.07 3.59 7.27
N LYS A 42 4.63 4.52 8.04
CA LYS A 42 4.45 4.59 9.50
C LYS A 42 3.48 5.70 9.85
N GLY A 43 2.66 5.46 10.87
CA GLY A 43 1.70 6.46 11.37
C GLY A 43 0.26 5.99 11.24
N LYS A 44 -0.66 6.75 11.85
CA LYS A 44 -2.09 6.38 11.96
C LYS A 44 -2.90 6.69 10.69
N ASN A 45 -2.35 7.50 9.78
CA ASN A 45 -3.03 7.96 8.56
C ASN A 45 -2.74 7.05 7.35
N HIS A 46 -2.17 5.88 7.58
CA HIS A 46 -1.83 4.93 6.52
C HIS A 46 -2.42 3.57 6.84
N ILE A 47 -2.99 2.93 5.82
CA ILE A 47 -3.47 1.56 5.90
C ILE A 47 -2.64 0.71 4.95
N ILE A 48 -2.24 -0.45 5.44
CA ILE A 48 -1.49 -1.44 4.68
C ILE A 48 -2.40 -2.65 4.47
N ILE A 49 -2.54 -3.08 3.22
CA ILE A 49 -3.26 -4.30 2.87
C ILE A 49 -2.24 -5.33 2.40
N ASN A 50 -2.14 -6.43 3.12
CA ASN A 50 -1.27 -7.55 2.79
C ASN A 50 -1.90 -8.86 3.23
N LYS A 51 -2.01 -9.82 2.32
CA LYS A 51 -2.55 -11.16 2.62
C LYS A 51 -1.58 -12.06 3.37
N ARG A 52 -0.31 -11.67 3.47
CA ARG A 52 0.73 -12.37 4.25
C ARG A 52 0.80 -13.86 3.96
N LEU A 53 0.71 -14.21 2.68
CA LEU A 53 0.87 -15.59 2.23
C LEU A 53 2.28 -16.09 2.61
N PHE A 54 2.42 -17.38 2.88
CA PHE A 54 3.70 -17.95 3.32
C PHE A 54 4.86 -17.76 2.32
N CYS A 55 4.56 -17.58 1.03
CA CYS A 55 5.56 -17.32 0.00
C CYS A 55 5.95 -15.83 -0.12
N SER A 56 5.31 -14.95 0.64
CA SER A 56 5.50 -13.50 0.68
C SER A 56 6.13 -13.09 2.02
N PRO A 57 7.07 -12.12 2.03
CA PRO A 57 7.61 -11.39 0.88
C PRO A 57 8.57 -12.26 0.05
N CYS A 58 8.53 -12.12 -1.28
CA CYS A 58 9.39 -12.87 -2.21
C CYS A 58 10.51 -12.01 -2.83
N THR A 59 10.44 -10.69 -2.71
CA THR A 59 11.50 -9.78 -3.14
C THR A 59 12.75 -9.97 -2.28
N LYS A 60 13.92 -10.16 -2.91
CA LYS A 60 15.23 -10.26 -2.25
C LYS A 60 16.23 -9.36 -2.96
N PHE A 61 16.93 -8.52 -2.20
CA PHE A 61 17.95 -7.60 -2.72
C PHE A 61 17.48 -6.73 -3.91
N GLY A 62 16.20 -6.33 -3.93
CA GLY A 62 15.62 -5.53 -5.00
C GLY A 62 15.17 -6.32 -6.24
N TYR A 63 15.39 -7.63 -6.26
CA TYR A 63 14.90 -8.51 -7.31
C TYR A 63 13.65 -9.26 -6.86
N THR A 64 12.62 -9.27 -7.71
CA THR A 64 11.40 -10.05 -7.52
C THR A 64 11.35 -11.13 -8.59
N PRO A 65 11.47 -12.42 -8.24
CA PRO A 65 11.41 -13.50 -9.21
C PRO A 65 10.01 -13.63 -9.81
N SER A 66 9.92 -14.29 -10.97
CA SER A 66 8.63 -14.69 -11.54
C SER A 66 7.85 -15.55 -10.53
N CYS A 67 6.55 -15.27 -10.39
CA CYS A 67 5.72 -15.92 -9.37
C CYS A 67 5.11 -17.22 -9.93
N PRO A 68 5.34 -18.39 -9.28
CA PRO A 68 4.73 -19.65 -9.71
C PRO A 68 3.23 -19.75 -9.36
N ARG A 69 2.69 -18.77 -8.63
CA ARG A 69 1.28 -18.70 -8.18
C ARG A 69 0.52 -17.55 -8.85
N ASP A 70 1.07 -16.99 -9.92
CA ASP A 70 0.44 -15.91 -10.68
C ASP A 70 0.10 -14.67 -9.81
N ALA A 71 1.03 -14.30 -8.92
CA ALA A 71 0.86 -13.17 -7.99
C ALA A 71 -0.40 -13.26 -7.10
N GLU A 72 -0.76 -14.48 -6.66
CA GLU A 72 -1.89 -14.77 -5.77
C GLU A 72 -1.99 -13.81 -4.56
N CYS A 73 -0.86 -13.42 -3.96
CA CYS A 73 -0.84 -12.48 -2.83
C CYS A 73 -1.45 -11.11 -3.15
N MET A 74 -1.34 -10.65 -4.40
CA MET A 74 -1.97 -9.42 -4.88
C MET A 74 -3.39 -9.67 -5.37
N ARG A 75 -3.65 -10.76 -6.09
CA ARG A 75 -5.00 -11.06 -6.62
C ARG A 75 -6.04 -11.30 -5.53
N LEU A 76 -5.62 -11.80 -4.37
CA LEU A 76 -6.50 -12.01 -3.22
C LEU A 76 -6.94 -10.70 -2.56
N ILE A 77 -6.26 -9.57 -2.84
CA ILE A 77 -6.71 -8.25 -2.39
C ILE A 77 -7.92 -7.86 -3.25
N THR A 78 -9.08 -7.73 -2.60
CA THR A 78 -10.33 -7.40 -3.31
C THR A 78 -10.51 -5.90 -3.40
N VAL A 79 -11.31 -5.45 -4.38
CA VAL A 79 -11.67 -4.04 -4.51
C VAL A 79 -12.41 -3.55 -3.26
N ASP A 80 -13.35 -4.34 -2.74
CA ASP A 80 -14.12 -4.01 -1.52
C ASP A 80 -13.21 -3.74 -0.31
N GLU A 81 -12.16 -4.54 -0.12
CA GLU A 81 -11.19 -4.33 0.98
C GLU A 81 -10.41 -3.03 0.83
N VAL A 82 -10.08 -2.66 -0.41
CA VAL A 82 -9.43 -1.38 -0.71
C VAL A 82 -10.40 -0.22 -0.50
N GLU A 83 -11.64 -0.33 -0.95
CA GLU A 83 -12.69 0.68 -0.77
C GLU A 83 -12.97 0.93 0.72
N ASP A 84 -13.11 -0.12 1.53
CA ASP A 84 -13.29 -0.01 2.98
C ASP A 84 -12.12 0.73 3.64
N ALA A 85 -10.88 0.44 3.24
CA ALA A 85 -9.69 1.13 3.72
C ALA A 85 -9.68 2.62 3.31
N VAL A 86 -10.05 2.92 2.06
CA VAL A 86 -10.16 4.30 1.57
C VAL A 86 -11.21 5.08 2.36
N LEU A 87 -12.42 4.53 2.50
CA LEU A 87 -13.52 5.17 3.24
C LEU A 87 -13.16 5.40 4.71
N LYS A 88 -12.43 4.46 5.33
CA LYS A 88 -11.94 4.61 6.71
C LYS A 88 -11.00 5.81 6.85
N LEU A 89 -10.08 6.01 5.91
CA LEU A 89 -9.14 7.14 5.96
C LEU A 89 -9.80 8.48 5.60
N LEU A 90 -10.74 8.50 4.64
CA LEU A 90 -11.44 9.73 4.28
C LEU A 90 -12.32 10.25 5.42
N LYS A 91 -12.99 9.37 6.17
CA LYS A 91 -13.76 9.75 7.38
C LYS A 91 -12.90 10.35 8.50
N ILE A 92 -11.60 10.02 8.55
CA ILE A 92 -10.66 10.59 9.54
C ILE A 92 -10.25 12.02 9.15
N SER A 93 -10.31 12.38 7.86
CA SER A 93 -9.89 13.71 7.36
C SER A 93 -10.97 14.80 7.46
N GLU A 94 -12.19 14.46 7.84
CA GLU A 94 -13.32 15.40 8.01
C GLU A 94 -13.53 15.87 9.46
N GLY A 95 -12.63 15.51 10.39
CA GLY A 95 -12.63 15.97 11.79
C GLY A 95 -11.36 16.74 12.14
#